data_AF-K2A9C0-F1
#
_entry.id   AF-K2A9C0-F1
#
_cell.length_a   1.000
_cell.length_b   1.000
_cell.length_c   1.000
_cell.angle_alpha   90.00
_cell.angle_beta   90.00
_cell.angle_gamma   90.00
#
_symmetry.space_group_name_H-M   'P 1'
#
loop_
_entity.id
_entity.type
_entity.pdbx_description
1 polymer ?
#
loop_
_entity_poly.entity_id
_entity_poly.type
_entity_poly.pdbx_seq_one_letter_code
_entity_poly.pdbx_strand_id
1 'polypeptide(L)' 'LKARKTYFVHIGHKTSTHQLLEKYLAENAGPNFHIAYDGLELEI' A
#
# COMPACT_ATOMS: atom_id res chain seq x y z
N LEU A 1 -7.72 -12.80 12.40
CA LEU A 1 -7.79 -11.32 12.46
C LEU A 1 -8.17 -10.80 11.08
N LYS A 2 -9.35 -10.18 10.90
CA LYS A 2 -9.68 -9.46 9.65
C LYS A 2 -8.94 -8.13 9.69
N ALA A 3 -7.80 -8.03 9.00
CA ALA A 3 -7.10 -6.76 8.89
C ALA A 3 -8.01 -5.72 8.21
N ARG A 4 -8.10 -4.52 8.79
CA ARG A 4 -8.73 -3.38 8.11
C ARG A 4 -7.85 -3.02 6.90
N LYS A 5 -8.46 -2.54 5.82
CA LYS A 5 -7.69 -2.01 4.68
C LYS A 5 -6.71 -0.95 5.20
N THR A 6 -5.42 -1.15 4.93
CA THR A 6 -4.32 -0.36 5.49
C THR A 6 -3.52 0.21 4.34
N TYR A 7 -3.25 1.52 4.41
CA TYR A 7 -2.56 2.26 3.37
C TYR A 7 -1.28 2.86 3.92
N PHE A 8 -0.15 2.59 3.26
CA PHE A 8 1.15 3.17 3.60
C PHE A 8 1.33 4.50 2.87
N VAL A 9 1.58 5.56 3.63
CA VAL A 9 1.85 6.91 3.16
C VAL A 9 3.31 7.30 3.44
N HIS A 10 3.78 8.42 2.88
CA HIS A 10 5.15 8.92 3.09
C HIS A 10 6.23 7.92 2.65
N ILE A 11 6.07 7.42 1.42
CA ILE A 11 7.02 6.54 0.77
C ILE A 11 8.28 7.35 0.38
N GLY A 12 9.45 6.95 0.87
CA GLY A 12 10.70 7.69 0.64
C GLY A 12 11.16 7.63 -0.81
N HIS A 13 11.82 8.69 -1.33
CA HIS A 13 12.17 8.74 -2.76
C HIS A 13 13.07 7.60 -3.27
N LYS A 14 13.80 6.92 -2.37
CA LYS A 14 14.72 5.81 -2.69
C LYS A 14 14.06 4.44 -2.66
N THR A 15 12.79 4.34 -2.26
CA THR A 15 12.08 3.06 -2.30
C THR A 15 11.74 2.69 -3.74
N SER A 16 11.38 1.43 -3.93
CA SER A 16 10.95 0.90 -5.23
C SER A 16 9.72 1.63 -5.79
N THR A 17 9.40 1.38 -7.05
CA THR A 17 8.22 1.94 -7.69
C THR A 17 6.94 1.48 -7.01
N HIS A 18 5.87 2.27 -7.14
CA HIS A 18 4.56 1.94 -6.58
C HIS A 18 4.10 0.52 -6.94
N GLN A 19 4.25 0.10 -8.21
CA GLN A 19 3.92 -1.25 -8.66
C GLN A 19 4.71 -2.36 -7.95
N LEU A 20 6.01 -2.15 -7.75
CA LEU A 20 6.86 -3.12 -7.07
C LEU A 20 6.52 -3.22 -5.59
N LEU A 21 6.19 -2.09 -4.96
CA LEU A 21 5.76 -2.04 -3.56
C LEU A 21 4.39 -2.69 -3.35
N GLU A 22 3.42 -2.44 -4.24
CA GLU A 22 2.11 -3.12 -4.21
C GLU A 22 2.27 -4.64 -4.33
N LYS A 23 3.09 -5.09 -5.30
CA LYS A 23 3.38 -6.51 -5.47
C LYS A 23 4.03 -7.11 -4.22
N TYR A 24 5.03 -6.42 -3.66
CA TYR A 24 5.70 -6.84 -2.44
C TYR A 24 4.72 -6.97 -1.27
N LEU A 25 3.81 -6.00 -1.07
CA LEU A 25 2.80 -6.05 -0.02
C LEU A 25 1.81 -7.19 -0.24
N ALA A 26 1.34 -7.41 -1.46
CA ALA A 26 0.43 -8.50 -1.78
C ALA A 26 1.05 -9.88 -1.46
N GLU A 27 2.34 -10.06 -1.75
CA GLU A 27 3.07 -11.32 -1.51
C GLU A 27 3.43 -11.55 -0.03
N ASN A 28 3.76 -10.48 0.71
CA ASN A 28 4.34 -10.61 2.06
C ASN A 28 3.38 -10.25 3.20
N ALA A 29 2.49 -9.27 2.99
CA ALA A 29 1.57 -8.76 4.01
C ALA A 29 0.11 -9.19 3.73
N GLY A 30 -0.22 -9.43 2.46
CA GLY A 30 -1.53 -9.88 2.00
C GLY A 30 -2.40 -8.76 1.42
N PRO A 31 -3.62 -9.09 0.96
CA PRO A 31 -4.41 -8.25 0.06
C PRO A 31 -5.07 -7.02 0.71
N ASN A 32 -4.91 -6.81 2.02
CA ASN A 32 -5.48 -5.66 2.73
C ASN A 32 -4.48 -4.52 2.92
N PHE A 33 -3.25 -4.68 2.41
CA PHE A 33 -2.18 -3.71 2.55
C PHE A 33 -1.88 -3.09 1.18
N HIS A 34 -1.88 -1.77 1.14
CA HIS A 34 -1.72 -1.00 -0.09
C HIS A 34 -0.81 0.21 0.10
N ILE A 35 -0.23 0.71 -0.97
CA ILE A 35 0.52 1.95 -1.04
C ILE A 35 -0.43 3.07 -1.44
N ALA A 36 -0.43 4.17 -0.69
CA ALA A 36 -1.16 5.36 -1.07
C ALA A 36 -0.49 6.07 -2.25
N TYR A 37 -1.28 6.73 -3.08
CA TYR A 37 -0.82 7.57 -4.18
C TYR A 37 -1.56 8.91 -4.19
N ASP A 38 -1.00 9.90 -4.87
CA ASP A 38 -1.56 11.24 -4.91
C ASP A 38 -2.96 11.21 -5.55
N GLY A 39 -3.95 11.76 -4.84
CA GLY A 39 -5.35 11.72 -5.24
C GLY A 39 -6.11 10.44 -4.87
N LEU A 40 -5.52 9.54 -4.08
CA LEU A 40 -6.25 8.40 -3.52
C LEU A 40 -7.35 8.89 -2.56
N GLU A 41 -8.61 8.55 -2.89
CA GLU A 41 -9.78 8.76 -2.04
C GLU A 41 -10.20 7.45 -1.39
N LEU A 42 -10.63 7.52 -0.13
CA LEU A 42 -11.11 6.37 0.65
C LEU A 42 -12.58 6.57 0.98
N GLU A 43 -13.42 5.61 0.60
CA GLU A 43 -14.78 5.50 1.13
C GLU A 43 -14.70 4.83 2.51
N ILE A 44 -15.10 5.57 3.54
CA ILE A 44 -15.04 5.17 4.96
C ILE A 44 -16.42 4.73 5.43
#